data_AF-A0A2S9FR43-F1
#
_entry.id   AF-A0A2S9FR43-F1
#
_cell.length_a   1.000
_cell.length_b   1.000
_cell.length_c   1.000
_cell.angle_alpha   90.00
_cell.angle_beta   90.00
_cell.angle_gamma   90.00
#
_symmetry.space_group_name_H-M   'P 1'
#
loop_
_entity.id
_entity.type
_entity.pdbx_description
1 polymer ?
#
loop_
_entity_poly.entity_id
_entity_poly.type
_entity_poly.pdbx_seq_one_letter_code
_entity_poly.pdbx_strand_id
1 'polypeptide(L)'
;ITSDHLIYPRHLKSVYPDSPDGLPPWQPETAWPDAWVLTGAMAAVTTNLRFSNAVYIAPARPLLEVAKQVATAATLSGGRVSLAAGVGWMREEYALMG
;
A
#
# COMPACT_ATOMS: atom_id res chain seq x y z
N ILE A 1 -6.49 -7.99 4.33
CA ILE A 1 -5.17 -7.37 4.13
C ILE A 1 -5.24 -6.60 2.81
N THR A 2 -4.72 -5.38 2.74
CA THR A 2 -4.65 -4.57 1.52
C THR A 2 -3.22 -4.53 0.98
N SER A 3 -3.08 -4.42 -0.34
CA SER A 3 -1.79 -4.24 -1.01
C SER A 3 -1.40 -2.76 -1.05
N ASP A 4 -0.13 -2.46 -1.25
CA ASP A 4 0.36 -1.10 -1.46
C ASP A 4 1.47 -1.04 -2.50
N HIS A 5 1.29 -0.14 -3.46
CA HIS A 5 2.23 0.36 -4.45
C HIS A 5 1.49 1.50 -5.15
N LEU A 6 2.18 2.59 -5.45
CA LEU A 6 1.58 3.79 -6.05
C LEU A 6 1.43 3.65 -7.56
N ILE A 7 2.33 2.91 -8.18
CA ILE A 7 2.40 2.76 -9.63
C ILE A 7 2.90 1.36 -10.03
N TYR A 8 2.55 0.96 -11.25
CA TYR A 8 3.25 -0.10 -11.96
C TYR A 8 4.00 0.54 -13.13
N PRO A 9 5.35 0.57 -13.13
CA PRO A 9 6.10 1.26 -14.16
C PRO A 9 6.05 0.46 -15.47
N ARG A 10 5.95 1.16 -16.62
CA ARG A 10 6.01 0.53 -17.94
C ARG A 10 7.30 -0.28 -18.16
N HIS A 11 8.41 0.23 -17.60
CA HIS A 11 9.70 -0.44 -17.64
C HIS A 11 10.16 -0.69 -16.21
N LEU A 12 10.04 -1.94 -15.76
CA LEU A 12 10.47 -2.38 -14.44
C LEU A 12 11.89 -2.97 -14.52
N LYS A 13 12.85 -2.36 -13.84
CA LYS A 13 14.23 -2.85 -13.70
C LYS A 13 14.53 -3.32 -12.28
N SER A 14 13.84 -2.80 -11.27
CA SER A 14 13.94 -3.32 -9.90
C SER A 14 13.52 -4.80 -9.86
N VAL A 15 14.26 -5.58 -9.07
CA VAL A 15 14.02 -7.01 -8.89
C VAL A 15 13.01 -7.19 -7.77
N TYR A 16 11.91 -7.89 -8.05
CA TYR A 16 10.95 -8.27 -7.02
C TYR A 16 11.61 -9.26 -6.04
N PRO A 17 11.61 -8.96 -4.72
CA PRO A 17 12.23 -9.82 -3.72
C PRO A 17 11.68 -11.25 -3.76
N ASP A 18 12.57 -12.22 -3.59
CA ASP A 18 12.24 -13.65 -3.51
C ASP A 18 11.54 -14.24 -4.76
N SER A 19 11.50 -13.51 -5.88
CA SER A 19 10.99 -14.03 -7.15
C SER A 19 12.10 -14.73 -7.96
N PRO A 20 11.88 -15.96 -8.47
CA PRO A 20 12.86 -16.67 -9.32
C PRO A 20 13.21 -15.94 -10.62
N ASP A 21 12.26 -15.23 -11.23
CA ASP A 21 12.46 -14.46 -12.47
C ASP A 21 12.63 -12.95 -12.21
N GLY A 22 12.59 -12.55 -10.94
CA GLY A 22 12.71 -11.15 -10.51
C GLY A 22 11.49 -10.29 -10.82
N LEU A 23 10.38 -10.88 -11.27
CA LEU A 23 9.14 -10.17 -11.59
C LEU A 23 8.11 -10.31 -10.46
N PRO A 24 7.26 -9.29 -10.25
CA PRO A 24 6.16 -9.39 -9.31
C PRO A 24 5.12 -10.42 -9.82
N PRO A 25 4.40 -11.12 -8.93
CA PRO A 25 3.43 -12.14 -9.30
C PRO A 25 2.11 -11.59 -9.89
N TRP A 26 2.03 -10.30 -10.19
CA TRP A 26 0.85 -9.62 -10.73
C TRP A 26 1.17 -8.89 -12.03
N GLN A 27 0.14 -8.78 -12.88
CA GLN A 27 0.22 -8.10 -14.18
C GLN A 27 0.03 -6.57 -14.02
N PRO A 28 0.54 -5.76 -14.96
CA PRO A 28 0.35 -4.30 -14.95
C PRO A 28 -1.12 -3.86 -14.89
N GLU A 29 -2.03 -4.64 -15.46
CA GLU A 29 -3.47 -4.36 -15.53
C GLU A 29 -4.23 -4.78 -14.27
N THR A 30 -3.55 -5.38 -13.29
CA THR A 30 -4.16 -5.82 -12.03
C THR A 30 -4.77 -4.62 -11.31
N ALA A 31 -6.06 -4.70 -10.98
CA ALA A 31 -6.72 -3.63 -10.23
C ALA A 31 -6.04 -3.46 -8.86
N TRP A 32 -5.41 -2.30 -8.67
CA TRP A 32 -4.59 -1.98 -7.50
C TRP A 32 -5.14 -0.74 -6.79
N PRO A 33 -6.24 -0.87 -6.02
CA PRO A 33 -6.81 0.26 -5.32
C PRO A 33 -5.88 0.74 -4.19
N ASP A 34 -5.95 2.04 -3.89
CA ASP A 34 -5.23 2.62 -2.76
C ASP A 34 -5.59 1.91 -1.45
N ALA A 35 -4.56 1.60 -0.64
CA ALA A 35 -4.69 0.80 0.57
C ALA A 35 -5.65 1.41 1.60
N TRP A 36 -5.63 2.75 1.76
CA TRP A 36 -6.42 3.45 2.77
C TRP A 36 -7.82 3.79 2.29
N VAL A 37 -7.99 4.12 1.01
CA VAL A 37 -9.30 4.30 0.37
C VAL A 37 -10.09 3.01 0.43
N LEU A 38 -9.48 1.87 0.03
CA LEU A 38 -10.13 0.56 0.10
C LEU A 38 -10.46 0.19 1.55
N THR A 39 -9.54 0.44 2.48
CA THR A 39 -9.78 0.21 3.92
C THR A 39 -10.95 1.04 4.44
N GLY A 40 -11.02 2.32 4.09
CA GLY A 40 -12.13 3.20 4.48
C GLY A 40 -13.48 2.70 3.95
N ALA A 41 -13.54 2.29 2.68
CA ALA A 41 -14.74 1.73 2.07
C ALA A 41 -15.20 0.45 2.77
N MET A 42 -14.28 -0.49 3.03
CA MET A 42 -14.61 -1.72 3.76
C MET A 42 -14.98 -1.47 5.23
N ALA A 43 -14.33 -0.51 5.88
CA ALA A 43 -14.60 -0.15 7.26
C ALA A 43 -16.01 0.43 7.44
N ALA A 44 -16.51 1.18 6.46
CA ALA A 44 -17.86 1.77 6.49
C ALA A 44 -18.99 0.73 6.46
N VAL A 45 -18.75 -0.45 5.88
CA VAL A 45 -19.78 -1.50 5.71
C VAL A 45 -19.54 -2.73 6.60
N THR A 46 -18.58 -2.67 7.53
CA THR A 46 -18.25 -3.77 8.44
C THR A 46 -18.02 -3.27 9.86
N THR A 47 -18.32 -4.09 10.86
CA THR A 47 -18.23 -3.68 12.27
C THR A 47 -17.13 -4.40 13.05
N ASN A 48 -16.73 -5.60 12.64
CA ASN A 48 -15.82 -6.45 13.42
C ASN A 48 -14.47 -6.75 12.75
N LEU A 49 -14.34 -6.51 11.43
CA LEU A 49 -13.11 -6.84 10.71
C LEU A 49 -11.96 -5.92 11.11
N ARG A 50 -10.75 -6.48 11.25
CA ARG A 50 -9.53 -5.70 11.40
C ARG A 50 -8.80 -5.62 10.06
N PHE A 51 -8.28 -4.45 9.76
CA PHE A 51 -7.61 -4.15 8.50
C PHE A 51 -6.12 -3.94 8.75
N SER A 52 -5.31 -4.42 7.81
CA SER A 52 -3.87 -4.19 7.76
C SER A 52 -3.46 -4.22 6.30
N ASN A 53 -2.33 -3.60 6.01
CA ASN A 53 -1.61 -3.69 4.74
C ASN A 53 -0.51 -4.78 4.81
N ALA A 54 0.03 -5.18 3.66
CA ALA A 54 1.18 -6.08 3.54
C ALA A 54 1.97 -5.78 2.24
N VAL A 55 2.92 -4.83 2.22
CA VAL A 55 3.33 -3.87 3.26
C VAL A 55 3.12 -2.45 2.73
N TYR A 56 2.84 -1.46 3.58
CA TYR A 56 2.68 -0.07 3.16
C TYR A 56 4.01 0.67 3.04
N ILE A 57 4.25 1.26 1.88
CA ILE A 57 5.49 1.93 1.48
C ILE A 57 5.46 3.35 2.02
N ALA A 58 5.58 3.46 3.34
CA ALA A 58 5.49 4.74 4.04
C ALA A 58 6.51 5.78 3.55
N PRO A 59 7.79 5.44 3.28
CA PRO A 59 8.79 6.43 2.88
C PRO A 59 8.61 6.97 1.45
N ALA A 60 7.78 6.32 0.62
CA ALA A 60 7.44 6.87 -0.68
C ALA A 60 6.57 8.13 -0.56
N ARG A 61 5.96 8.42 0.60
CA ARG A 61 5.00 9.52 0.76
C ARG A 61 5.46 10.51 1.84
N PRO A 62 4.96 11.76 1.84
CA PRO A 62 5.18 12.67 2.95
C PRO A 62 4.68 12.06 4.28
N LEU A 63 5.55 11.97 5.28
CA LEU A 63 5.24 11.24 6.52
C LEU A 63 4.01 11.79 7.26
N LEU A 64 3.78 13.11 7.20
CA LEU A 64 2.60 13.72 7.81
C LEU A 64 1.30 13.31 7.10
N GLU A 65 1.34 13.10 5.79
CA GLU A 65 0.21 12.57 5.03
C GLU A 65 -0.08 11.12 5.42
N VAL A 66 0.97 10.29 5.52
CA VAL A 66 0.84 8.90 6.00
C VAL A 66 0.18 8.87 7.38
N ALA A 67 0.65 9.69 8.31
CA ALA A 67 0.07 9.79 9.64
C ALA A 67 -1.43 10.18 9.59
N LYS A 68 -1.78 11.18 8.77
CA LYS A 68 -3.17 11.62 8.63
C LYS A 68 -4.06 10.55 7.99
N GLN A 69 -3.59 9.84 6.99
CA GLN A 69 -4.33 8.76 6.32
C GLN A 69 -4.61 7.60 7.28
N VAL A 70 -3.57 7.14 8.00
CA VAL A 70 -3.71 6.06 9.00
C VAL A 70 -4.66 6.49 10.13
N ALA A 71 -4.51 7.71 10.65
CA ALA A 71 -5.40 8.23 11.69
C ALA A 71 -6.86 8.32 11.20
N THR A 72 -7.07 8.74 9.96
CA THR A 72 -8.42 8.80 9.36
C THR A 72 -9.02 7.40 9.25
N ALA A 73 -8.26 6.42 8.77
CA ALA A 73 -8.71 5.03 8.70
C ALA A 73 -8.99 4.44 10.10
N ALA A 74 -8.19 4.79 11.10
CA ALA A 74 -8.43 4.42 12.49
C ALA A 74 -9.74 5.01 13.01
N THR A 75 -10.03 6.29 12.73
CA THR A 75 -11.31 6.92 13.10
C THR A 75 -12.50 6.24 12.42
N LEU A 76 -12.44 6.06 11.09
CA LEU A 76 -13.54 5.46 10.32
C LEU A 76 -13.84 4.02 10.74
N SER A 77 -12.82 3.27 11.14
CA SER A 77 -12.94 1.88 11.55
C SER A 77 -13.21 1.68 13.05
N GLY A 78 -13.14 2.72 13.89
CA GLY A 78 -13.19 2.55 15.34
C GLY A 78 -11.95 1.83 15.91
N GLY A 79 -10.76 2.14 15.37
CA GLY A 79 -9.48 1.59 15.82
C GLY A 79 -9.17 0.18 15.31
N ARG A 80 -9.89 -0.31 14.28
CA ARG A 80 -9.69 -1.64 13.71
C ARG A 80 -8.64 -1.67 12.59
N VAL A 81 -7.60 -0.85 12.67
CA VAL A 81 -6.51 -0.83 11.69
C VAL A 81 -5.15 -1.10 12.33
N SER A 82 -4.27 -1.75 11.59
CA SER A 82 -2.84 -1.90 11.89
C SER A 82 -2.02 -1.37 10.71
N LEU A 83 -0.93 -0.66 11.00
CA LEU A 83 0.03 -0.21 10.00
C LEU A 83 1.23 -1.16 9.98
N ALA A 84 1.34 -1.98 8.93
CA ALA A 84 2.58 -2.65 8.57
C ALA A 84 3.34 -1.77 7.58
N ALA A 85 4.37 -1.07 8.05
CA ALA A 85 5.19 -0.18 7.24
C ALA A 85 6.45 -0.89 6.71
N GLY A 86 6.86 -0.53 5.50
CA GLY A 86 8.04 -1.06 4.84
C GLY A 86 8.67 -0.03 3.92
N VAL A 87 9.90 -0.30 3.51
CA VAL A 87 10.67 0.60 2.63
C VAL A 87 10.38 0.40 1.14
N GLY A 88 9.62 -0.64 0.75
CA GLY A 88 9.40 -0.94 -0.65
C GLY A 88 10.67 -1.43 -1.37
N TRP A 89 10.49 -2.10 -2.51
CA TRP A 89 11.56 -2.69 -3.29
C TRP A 89 11.79 -1.98 -4.63
N MET A 90 10.81 -1.19 -5.08
CA MET A 90 10.77 -0.61 -6.42
C MET A 90 11.45 0.76 -6.45
N ARG A 91 12.69 0.82 -6.96
CA ARG A 91 13.44 2.08 -7.09
C ARG A 91 12.75 3.09 -8.01
N GLU A 92 12.06 2.61 -9.04
CA GLU A 92 11.35 3.45 -10.01
C GLU A 92 10.23 4.26 -9.35
N GLU A 93 9.56 3.70 -8.34
CA GLU A 93 8.54 4.39 -7.56
C GLU A 93 9.13 5.60 -6.85
N TYR A 94 10.25 5.40 -6.14
CA TYR A 94 10.99 6.49 -5.49
C TYR A 94 11.46 7.55 -6.49
N ALA A 95 12.04 7.13 -7.62
CA ALA A 95 12.55 8.05 -8.63
C ALA A 95 11.46 8.95 -9.23
N LEU A 96 10.20 8.51 -9.25
CA LEU A 96 9.07 9.29 -9.75
C LEU A 96 8.51 10.27 -8.71
N MET A 97 8.82 10.07 -7.43
CA MET A 97 8.28 10.89 -6.33
C MET A 97 9.21 12.03 -5.90
N GLY A 98 10.46 12.02 -6.39
CA GLY A 98 11.47 13.04 -6.10
C GLY A 98 12.30 12.70 -4.87
#